data_AF-T0U0T1-F1
#
_entry.id   AF-T0U0T1-F1
#
_cell.length_a   1.000
_cell.length_b   1.000
_cell.length_c   1.000
_cell.angle_alpha   90.00
_cell.angle_beta   90.00
_cell.angle_gamma   90.00
#
_symmetry.space_group_name_H-M   'P 1'
#
loop_
_entity.id
_entity.type
_entity.pdbx_description
1 polymer ?
#
loop_
_entity_poly.entity_id
_entity_poly.type
_entity_poly.pdbx_seq_one_letter_code
_entity_poly.pdbx_strand_id
1 'polypeptide(L)' 'MISPIDNRDKILLDLGKDQHVVTVRSQIHLADGRQFQFSESRHKLDKFHFVDYAERRK' A
#
# COMPACT_ATOMS: atom_id res chain seq x y z
N MET A 1 -4.90 -0.60 -2.46
CA MET A 1 -6.15 -1.36 -2.21
C MET A 1 -6.58 -1.05 -0.79
N ILE A 2 -7.82 -0.61 -0.56
CA ILE A 2 -8.29 -0.24 0.79
C ILE A 2 -8.40 -1.51 1.64
N SER A 3 -7.96 -1.46 2.90
CA SER A 3 -7.99 -2.60 3.83
C SER A 3 -8.56 -2.16 5.18
N PRO A 4 -9.23 -3.06 5.93
CA PRO A 4 -9.65 -2.77 7.29
C PRO A 4 -8.42 -2.57 8.19
N ILE A 5 -8.56 -1.73 9.21
CA ILE A 5 -7.49 -1.51 10.18
C ILE A 5 -7.22 -2.78 11.00
N ASP A 6 -5.95 -3.03 11.31
CA ASP A 6 -5.57 -4.06 12.27
C ASP A 6 -5.05 -3.46 13.59
N ASN A 7 -4.67 -4.33 14.52
CA ASN A 7 -4.16 -3.89 15.83
C ASN A 7 -2.83 -3.13 15.72
N ARG A 8 -2.00 -3.42 14.71
CA ARG A 8 -0.73 -2.70 14.51
C ARG A 8 -0.98 -1.29 14.01
N ASP A 9 -1.95 -1.08 13.12
CA ASP A 9 -2.34 0.27 12.69
C ASP A 9 -2.75 1.13 13.87
N LYS A 10 -3.59 0.58 14.76
CA LYS A 10 -4.09 1.33 15.93
C LYS A 10 -2.98 1.76 16.89
N ILE A 11 -1.85 1.04 16.90
CA ILE A 11 -0.70 1.33 17.76
C ILE A 11 0.27 2.30 17.06
N LEU A 12 0.44 2.16 15.74
CA LEU A 12 1.50 2.83 14.98
C LEU A 12 1.02 4.05 14.19
N LEU A 13 -0.29 4.22 14.01
CA LEU A 13 -0.89 5.29 13.23
C LEU A 13 -1.97 6.00 14.06
N ASP A 14 -2.02 7.33 13.96
CA ASP A 14 -3.11 8.12 14.53
C ASP A 14 -4.34 8.08 13.60
N LEU A 15 -5.18 7.06 13.75
CA LEU A 15 -6.32 6.79 12.87
C LEU A 15 -7.61 7.54 13.24
N GLY A 16 -7.71 8.14 14.44
CA GLY A 16 -8.94 8.79 14.89
C GLY A 16 -10.18 7.87 14.80
N LYS A 17 -11.13 8.20 13.92
CA LYS A 17 -12.36 7.43 13.69
C LYS A 17 -12.29 6.50 12.46
N ASP A 18 -11.20 6.55 11.71
CA ASP A 18 -11.06 5.78 10.47
C ASP A 18 -11.08 4.28 10.76
N GLN A 19 -11.82 3.54 9.94
CA GLN A 19 -11.92 2.07 10.03
C GLN A 19 -11.11 1.35 8.93
N HIS A 20 -10.49 2.13 8.03
CA HIS A 20 -9.76 1.60 6.89
C HIS A 20 -8.45 2.37 6.67
N VAL A 21 -7.48 1.68 6.06
CA VAL A 21 -6.21 2.22 5.60
C VAL A 21 -6.02 1.90 4.12
N VAL A 22 -5.19 2.69 3.46
CA VAL A 22 -4.73 2.39 2.10
C VAL A 22 -3.52 1.47 2.20
N THR A 23 -3.63 0.28 1.63
CA THR A 23 -2.54 -0.69 1.54
C THR A 23 -1.93 -0.67 0.13
N VAL A 24 -0.63 -0.45 0.04
CA VAL A 24 0.17 -0.55 -1.19
C VAL A 24 1.12 -1.71 -1.03
N ARG A 25 1.07 -2.66 -1.97
CA ARG A 25 1.98 -3.82 -1.99
C ARG A 25 2.84 -3.76 -3.24
N SER A 26 4.14 -3.96 -3.06
CA SER A 26 5.09 -4.04 -4.18
C SER A 26 5.92 -5.32 -4.07
N GLN A 27 6.07 -5.99 -5.21
CA GLN A 27 6.90 -7.19 -5.37
C GLN A 27 7.97 -6.90 -6.40
N ILE A 28 9.23 -6.97 -5.98
CA ILE A 28 10.39 -6.77 -6.85
C ILE A 28 11.00 -8.14 -7.11
N HIS A 29 11.22 -8.43 -8.39
CA HIS A 29 11.78 -9.69 -8.87
C HIS A 29 13.13 -9.44 -9.55
N LEU A 30 14.04 -10.41 -9.40
CA LEU A 30 15.28 -10.45 -10.18
C LEU A 30 14.99 -10.82 -11.63
N ALA A 31 15.98 -10.67 -12.51
CA ALA A 31 15.86 -11.03 -13.93
C ALA A 31 15.53 -12.51 -14.15
N ASP A 32 15.86 -13.40 -13.21
CA ASP A 32 15.55 -14.83 -13.24
C ASP A 32 14.13 -15.16 -12.70
N GLY A 33 13.32 -14.14 -12.41
CA GLY A 33 11.95 -14.27 -11.94
C GLY A 33 11.82 -14.58 -10.44
N ARG A 34 12.92 -14.77 -9.71
CA ARG A 34 12.85 -14.97 -8.25
C ARG A 34 12.50 -13.67 -7.55
N GLN A 35 11.66 -13.78 -6.52
CA GLN A 35 11.29 -12.63 -5.70
C GLN A 35 12.47 -12.19 -4.85
N PHE A 36 12.85 -10.92 -4.97
CA PHE A 36 13.91 -10.28 -4.18
C PHE A 36 13.34 -9.55 -2.98
N GLN A 37 12.24 -8.81 -3.17
CA GLN A 37 11.65 -7.99 -2.12
C GLN A 37 10.13 -7.99 -2.18
N PHE A 38 9.52 -8.00 -1.00
CA PHE A 38 8.13 -7.64 -0.77
C PHE A 38 8.09 -6.43 0.15
N SER A 39 7.28 -5.44 -0.20
CA SER A 39 6.94 -4.35 0.71
C SER A 39 5.44 -4.18 0.80
N GLU A 40 4.97 -3.92 2.01
CA GLU A 40 3.61 -3.47 2.29
C GLU A 40 3.70 -2.13 3.00
N SER A 41 3.11 -1.10 2.40
CA SER A 41 2.99 0.23 2.97
C SER A 41 1.54 0.52 3.30
N ARG A 42 1.27 1.00 4.51
CA ARG A 42 -0.09 1.32 4.98
C ARG A 42 -0.20 2.80 5.33
N HIS A 43 -1.23 3.44 4.81
CA HIS A 43 -1.42 4.89 4.91
C HIS A 43 -2.83 5.23 5.39
N LYS A 44 -2.96 6.36 6.09
CA LYS A 44 -4.26 6.98 6.34
C LYS A 44 -4.92 7.40 5.02
N LEU A 45 -6.25 7.31 4.97
CA LEU A 45 -7.04 7.64 3.78
C LEU A 45 -6.85 9.10 3.34
N ASP A 46 -6.80 10.04 4.29
CA ASP A 46 -6.71 11.48 4.05
C ASP A 46 -5.30 11.96 3.71
N LYS A 47 -4.27 11.11 3.86
CA LYS A 47 -2.86 11.45 3.67
C LYS A 47 -2.20 10.75 2.48
N PHE A 48 -2.96 9.97 1.72
CA PHE A 48 -2.40 9.18 0.62
C PHE A 48 -2.81 9.72 -0.75
N HIS A 49 -1.82 9.96 -1.60
CA HIS A 49 -2.01 10.28 -3.01
C HIS A 49 -1.13 9.36 -3.85
N PHE A 50 -1.74 8.64 -4.79
CA PHE A 50 -1.04 7.82 -5.77
C PHE A 50 -1.11 8.48 -7.13
N VAL A 51 0.04 8.62 -7.79
CA VAL A 51 0.17 9.18 -9.14
C VAL A 51 0.91 8.16 -9.98
N ASP A 52 0.32 7.77 -11.11
CA ASP A 52 0.90 6.86 -12.07
C ASP A 52 0.58 7.31 -13.49
N TYR A 53 1.43 6.92 -14.44
CA TYR A 53 1.28 7.23 -15.85
C TYR A 53 0.74 6.00 -16.58
N ALA A 54 -0.48 6.13 -17.12
CA ALA A 54 -1.09 5.08 -17.92
C ALA A 54 -0.95 5.40 -19.41
N GLU A 55 -0.30 4.50 -20.16
CA GLU A 55 -0.20 4.58 -21.62
C GLU A 55 -1.10 3.53 -22.28
N ARG A 56 -1.90 3.94 -23.26
CA ARG A 56 -2.70 3.00 -24.06
C ARG A 56 -1.85 2.39 -25.17
N ARG A 57 -1.52 1.10 -25.05
CA ARG A 57 -0.93 0.33 -26.16
C ARG A 57 -1.98 0.08 -27.25
N LYS A 58 -1.59 0.26 -28.52
CA LYS A 58 -2.43 0.03 -29.71
C LYS A 58 -2.61 -1.46 -29.98
#